data_AF-A0A418YXS8-F1
#
_entry.id   AF-A0A418YXS8-F1
#
_cell.length_a   1.000
_cell.length_b   1.000
_cell.length_c   1.000
_cell.angle_alpha   90.00
_cell.angle_beta   90.00
_cell.angle_gamma   90.00
#
_symmetry.space_group_name_H-M   'P 1'
#
loop_
_entity.id
_entity.type
_entity.pdbx_description
1 polymer ?
#
loop_
_entity_poly.entity_id
_entity_poly.type
_entity_poly.pdbx_seq_one_letter_code
_entity_poly.pdbx_strand_id
1 'polypeptide(L)'
;MRFTTNLALAAPFLILLGSCVGPAPRQANLAPSPAPRPIPTPAPIQPTVPPAPLASEWQYRATAPGDWRWQSDAAISVARFGPTAADTRLTIRCDRAARRVSIIRTGAGQGTMTIRTSYGATSWPATASTSPTPQAVAVRAAADTALDQIAYSRGKFAVEVAGPEPLIVPAWPEVSRVIEDCRG
;
A
#
# COMPACT_ATOMS: atom_id res chain seq x y z
N MET A 1 -1.85 -8.41 82.25
CA MET A 1 -1.99 -9.57 81.32
C MET A 1 -3.25 -9.40 80.48
N ARG A 2 -3.37 -10.12 79.36
CA ARG A 2 -4.47 -10.01 78.38
C ARG A 2 -5.81 -10.55 78.92
N PHE A 3 -6.96 -10.06 78.45
CA PHE A 3 -7.84 -10.77 77.48
C PHE A 3 -9.14 -9.98 77.13
N THR A 4 -9.78 -10.38 76.03
CA THR A 4 -10.93 -9.79 75.31
C THR A 4 -12.29 -10.40 75.70
N THR A 5 -13.43 -9.85 75.22
CA THR A 5 -14.54 -10.54 74.47
C THR A 5 -15.72 -9.58 74.15
N ASN A 6 -16.68 -10.01 73.30
CA ASN A 6 -17.62 -9.22 72.47
C ASN A 6 -19.12 -9.23 72.90
N LEU A 7 -19.92 -8.38 72.20
CA LEU A 7 -21.17 -8.69 71.45
C LEU A 7 -22.58 -8.23 71.93
N ALA A 8 -23.27 -7.52 71.01
CA ALA A 8 -24.70 -7.59 70.60
C ALA A 8 -25.90 -7.08 71.46
N LEU A 9 -26.99 -6.78 70.70
CA LEU A 9 -28.43 -6.51 71.00
C LEU A 9 -28.91 -5.18 70.36
N ALA A 10 -30.23 -5.06 70.05
CA ALA A 10 -30.75 -4.10 69.05
C ALA A 10 -32.24 -3.69 69.19
N ALA A 11 -32.60 -2.54 68.59
CA ALA A 11 -33.95 -2.05 68.25
C ALA A 11 -34.91 -1.75 69.44
N PRO A 12 -36.10 -1.11 69.25
CA PRO A 12 -36.68 -0.43 68.07
C PRO A 12 -37.15 1.04 68.34
N PHE A 13 -37.74 1.73 67.36
CA PHE A 13 -38.51 2.98 67.60
C PHE A 13 -39.67 3.14 66.58
N LEU A 14 -40.83 3.65 67.01
CA LEU A 14 -42.08 3.56 66.22
C LEU A 14 -43.06 4.73 66.48
N ILE A 15 -43.37 5.49 65.41
CA ILE A 15 -44.55 6.35 65.14
C ILE A 15 -44.96 7.47 66.13
N LEU A 16 -45.16 8.68 65.57
CA LEU A 16 -46.28 9.58 65.89
C LEU A 16 -46.60 10.49 64.69
N LEU A 17 -47.88 10.67 64.36
CA LEU A 17 -48.34 11.51 63.24
C LEU A 17 -48.64 12.95 63.71
N GLY A 18 -48.35 13.94 62.88
CA GLY A 18 -48.75 15.34 63.06
C GLY A 18 -49.51 15.86 61.84
N SER A 19 -50.68 16.46 62.07
CA SER A 19 -51.55 17.02 61.02
C SER A 19 -51.48 18.55 61.02
N CYS A 20 -51.38 19.16 59.84
CA CYS A 20 -51.74 20.56 59.61
C CYS A 20 -52.07 20.80 58.14
N VAL A 21 -53.27 21.31 57.87
CA VAL A 21 -53.71 21.74 56.53
C VAL A 21 -53.23 23.17 56.27
N GLY A 22 -52.53 23.38 55.15
CA GLY A 22 -52.10 24.70 54.67
C GLY A 22 -53.01 25.23 53.54
N PRO A 23 -53.08 26.57 53.31
CA PRO A 23 -54.00 27.16 52.33
C PRO A 23 -53.59 26.86 50.87
N ALA A 24 -54.59 26.77 49.98
CA ALA A 24 -54.36 26.54 48.57
C ALA A 24 -53.56 27.69 47.90
N PRO A 25 -52.52 27.38 47.10
CA PRO A 25 -51.78 28.40 46.36
C PRO A 25 -52.63 28.99 45.22
N ARG A 26 -52.56 30.31 45.07
CA ARG A 26 -53.15 31.03 43.93
C ARG A 26 -52.57 30.50 42.61
N GLN A 27 -53.44 30.24 41.62
CA GLN A 27 -53.00 30.00 40.25
C GLN A 27 -52.23 31.23 39.75
N ALA A 28 -50.94 31.04 39.45
CA ALA A 28 -50.16 32.03 38.74
C ALA A 28 -50.59 32.05 37.27
N ASN A 29 -50.69 33.25 36.69
CA ASN A 29 -50.97 33.45 35.27
C ASN A 29 -50.07 32.57 34.40
N LEU A 30 -50.65 31.84 33.44
CA LEU A 30 -49.89 31.19 32.39
C LEU A 30 -49.25 32.27 31.52
N ALA A 31 -47.92 32.30 31.47
CA ALA A 31 -47.19 33.12 30.51
C ALA A 31 -47.47 32.62 29.08
N PRO A 32 -47.50 33.50 28.05
CA PRO A 32 -47.66 33.07 26.66
C PRO A 32 -46.54 32.10 26.25
N SER A 33 -46.91 31.01 25.56
CA SER A 33 -45.94 30.04 25.06
C SER A 33 -44.99 30.69 24.04
N PRO A 34 -43.66 30.45 24.11
CA PRO A 34 -42.73 30.94 23.10
C PRO A 34 -43.04 30.39 21.71
N ALA A 35 -42.93 31.23 20.69
CA ALA A 35 -43.15 30.81 19.30
C ALA A 35 -42.16 29.71 18.87
N PRO A 36 -42.59 28.71 18.07
CA PRO A 36 -41.70 27.67 17.56
C PRO A 36 -40.52 28.26 16.79
N ARG A 37 -39.31 27.81 17.11
CA ARG A 37 -38.08 28.25 16.42
C ARG A 37 -38.05 27.61 15.01
N PRO A 38 -37.69 28.35 13.95
CA PRO A 38 -37.59 27.77 12.60
C PRO A 38 -36.62 26.58 12.58
N ILE A 39 -37.06 25.47 11.97
CA ILE A 39 -36.25 24.27 11.81
C ILE A 39 -35.29 24.51 10.62
N PRO A 40 -33.98 24.28 10.74
CA PRO A 40 -33.06 24.43 9.60
C PRO A 40 -33.44 23.46 8.47
N THR A 41 -33.61 23.99 7.26
CA THR A 41 -33.81 23.17 6.06
C THR A 41 -32.59 22.28 5.81
N PRO A 42 -32.75 20.95 5.62
CA PRO A 42 -31.63 20.08 5.29
C PRO A 42 -30.91 20.53 4.02
N ALA A 43 -29.58 20.61 4.07
CA ALA A 43 -28.79 20.93 2.89
C ALA A 43 -28.94 19.83 1.82
N PRO A 44 -28.97 20.17 0.52
CA PRO A 44 -28.99 19.18 -0.55
C PRO A 44 -27.81 18.22 -0.44
N ILE A 45 -28.08 16.91 -0.43
CA ILE A 45 -27.05 15.88 -0.41
C ILE A 45 -26.34 15.92 -1.77
N GLN A 46 -25.11 16.42 -1.81
CA GLN A 46 -24.30 16.36 -3.02
C GLN A 46 -23.98 14.90 -3.35
N PRO A 47 -24.09 14.46 -4.62
CA PRO A 47 -23.64 13.12 -5.01
C PRO A 47 -22.13 13.00 -4.76
N THR A 48 -21.73 12.07 -3.91
CA THR A 48 -20.31 11.74 -3.71
C THR A 48 -19.77 11.18 -5.02
N VAL A 49 -19.03 12.00 -5.77
CA VAL A 49 -18.24 11.52 -6.90
C VAL A 49 -17.25 10.49 -6.35
N PRO A 50 -17.23 9.23 -6.86
CA PRO A 50 -16.26 8.26 -6.42
C PRO A 50 -14.85 8.83 -6.62
N PRO A 51 -13.94 8.72 -5.63
CA PRO A 51 -12.56 9.14 -5.85
C PRO A 51 -12.03 8.39 -7.07
N ALA A 52 -11.48 9.13 -8.03
CA ALA A 52 -10.80 8.51 -9.16
C ALA A 52 -9.79 7.49 -8.60
N PRO A 53 -9.74 6.25 -9.11
CA PRO A 53 -8.77 5.29 -8.63
C PRO A 53 -7.39 5.94 -8.71
N LEU A 54 -6.61 5.81 -7.63
CA LEU A 54 -5.24 6.30 -7.57
C LEU A 54 -4.39 5.51 -8.57
N ALA A 55 -4.51 5.89 -9.86
CA ALA A 55 -3.69 5.43 -10.94
C ALA A 55 -2.25 5.70 -10.52
N SER A 56 -1.60 4.60 -10.16
CA SER A 56 -0.42 4.60 -9.31
C SER A 56 0.65 5.53 -9.87
N GLU A 57 1.07 6.51 -9.07
CA GLU A 57 2.00 7.63 -9.35
C GLU A 57 3.10 7.37 -10.41
N TRP A 58 3.69 6.18 -10.46
CA TRP A 58 4.67 5.79 -11.48
C TRP A 58 4.16 5.88 -12.93
N GLN A 59 2.84 5.75 -13.17
CA GLN A 59 2.25 5.90 -14.50
C GLN A 59 2.35 7.33 -15.02
N TYR A 60 2.38 8.33 -14.14
CA TYR A 60 2.49 9.74 -14.50
C TYR A 60 3.95 10.25 -14.48
N ARG A 61 4.82 9.65 -13.65
CA ARG A 61 6.28 9.93 -13.69
C ARG A 61 6.88 9.61 -15.07
N ALA A 62 7.87 10.40 -15.48
CA ALA A 62 8.60 10.16 -16.74
C ALA A 62 9.38 8.83 -16.69
N THR A 63 9.70 8.26 -17.85
CA THR A 63 10.71 7.21 -17.93
C THR A 63 12.07 7.79 -17.58
N ALA A 64 12.91 7.02 -16.90
CA ALA A 64 14.31 7.36 -16.68
C ALA A 64 15.03 7.56 -18.03
N PRO A 65 16.04 8.44 -18.11
CA PRO A 65 16.82 8.60 -19.33
C PRO A 65 17.68 7.36 -19.59
N GLY A 66 17.76 6.96 -20.86
CA GLY A 66 18.54 5.83 -21.34
C GLY A 66 17.80 5.02 -22.40
N ASP A 67 18.54 4.11 -23.03
CA ASP A 67 18.04 3.22 -24.08
C ASP A 67 18.20 1.76 -23.69
N TRP A 68 17.39 0.91 -24.31
CA TRP A 68 17.57 -0.53 -24.27
C TRP A 68 18.63 -0.98 -25.28
N ARG A 69 19.52 -1.88 -24.84
CA ARG A 69 20.54 -2.53 -25.67
C ARG A 69 20.43 -4.02 -25.47
N TRP A 70 19.96 -4.72 -26.50
CA TRP A 70 19.84 -6.18 -26.52
C TRP A 70 21.09 -6.85 -27.12
N GLN A 71 21.48 -7.98 -26.55
CA GLN A 71 22.55 -8.85 -27.01
C GLN A 71 22.17 -10.31 -26.73
N SER A 72 22.66 -11.25 -27.52
CA SER A 72 22.50 -12.69 -27.27
C SER A 72 23.64 -13.50 -27.85
N ASP A 73 23.87 -14.66 -27.27
CA ASP A 73 24.63 -15.77 -27.86
C ASP A 73 23.78 -17.06 -27.77
N ALA A 74 24.38 -18.25 -27.83
CA ALA A 74 23.66 -19.52 -27.67
C ALA A 74 23.12 -19.76 -26.24
N ALA A 75 23.83 -19.33 -25.20
CA ALA A 75 23.53 -19.60 -23.80
C ALA A 75 22.66 -18.52 -23.15
N ILE A 76 22.85 -17.24 -23.52
CA ILE A 76 22.16 -16.10 -22.91
C ILE A 76 21.44 -15.20 -23.92
N SER A 77 20.37 -14.58 -23.43
CA SER A 77 19.73 -13.39 -24.02
C SER A 77 19.71 -12.29 -22.98
N VAL A 78 20.08 -11.07 -23.32
CA VAL A 78 20.22 -9.99 -22.33
C VAL A 78 19.86 -8.62 -22.90
N ALA A 79 18.94 -7.94 -22.22
CA ALA A 79 18.55 -6.57 -22.46
C ALA A 79 19.05 -5.70 -21.31
N ARG A 80 19.80 -4.64 -21.63
CA ARG A 80 20.35 -3.70 -20.64
C ARG A 80 19.80 -2.31 -20.89
N PHE A 81 19.25 -1.67 -19.87
CA PHE A 81 18.74 -0.31 -19.92
C PHE A 81 19.66 0.67 -19.20
N GLY A 82 19.92 1.80 -19.82
CA GLY A 82 20.58 2.95 -19.18
C GLY A 82 21.23 3.90 -20.20
N PRO A 83 21.71 5.08 -19.77
CA PRO A 83 22.26 6.12 -20.66
C PRO A 83 23.46 5.65 -21.51
N THR A 84 24.28 4.74 -20.99
CA THR A 84 25.46 4.20 -21.69
C THR A 84 25.65 2.73 -21.33
N ALA A 85 26.60 2.06 -21.99
CA ALA A 85 26.98 0.70 -21.61
C ALA A 85 27.52 0.61 -20.17
N ALA A 86 28.28 1.62 -19.73
CA ALA A 86 28.85 1.69 -18.38
C ALA A 86 27.80 2.04 -17.31
N ASP A 87 26.90 3.01 -17.57
CA ASP A 87 25.76 3.34 -16.69
C ASP A 87 24.55 2.45 -17.02
N THR A 88 24.68 1.14 -16.80
CA THR A 88 23.56 0.20 -16.90
C THR A 88 22.78 0.18 -15.58
N ARG A 89 21.50 0.56 -15.63
CA ARG A 89 20.62 0.77 -14.46
C ARG A 89 19.70 -0.41 -14.17
N LEU A 90 19.33 -1.15 -15.22
CA LEU A 90 18.53 -2.37 -15.17
C LEU A 90 19.06 -3.36 -16.21
N THR A 91 19.14 -4.64 -15.85
CA THR A 91 19.40 -5.74 -16.78
C THR A 91 18.33 -6.80 -16.64
N ILE A 92 17.77 -7.24 -17.76
CA ILE A 92 16.92 -8.42 -17.85
C ILE A 92 17.74 -9.46 -18.64
N ARG A 93 18.06 -10.59 -18.01
CA ARG A 93 18.88 -11.65 -18.60
C ARG A 93 18.16 -12.97 -18.52
N CYS A 94 18.03 -13.64 -19.66
CA CYS A 94 17.72 -15.05 -19.73
C CYS A 94 18.99 -15.90 -19.58
N ASP A 95 18.88 -16.94 -18.77
CA ASP A 95 19.72 -18.12 -18.79
C ASP A 95 18.97 -19.26 -19.50
N ARG A 96 19.35 -19.60 -20.74
CA ARG A 96 18.57 -20.57 -21.54
C ARG A 96 18.69 -22.00 -21.02
N ALA A 97 19.86 -22.38 -20.50
CA ALA A 97 20.09 -23.70 -19.93
C ALA A 97 19.25 -23.91 -18.66
N ALA A 98 19.18 -22.90 -17.78
CA ALA A 98 18.35 -22.97 -16.58
C ALA A 98 16.86 -22.63 -16.83
N ARG A 99 16.49 -22.09 -18.00
CA ARG A 99 15.19 -21.46 -18.31
C ARG A 99 14.75 -20.47 -17.21
N ARG A 100 15.66 -19.57 -16.83
CA ARG A 100 15.44 -18.56 -15.79
C ARG A 100 15.72 -17.16 -16.29
N VAL A 101 14.82 -16.23 -15.96
CA VAL A 101 14.99 -14.80 -16.18
C VAL A 101 15.43 -14.16 -14.87
N SER A 102 16.61 -13.53 -14.87
CA SER A 102 17.08 -12.67 -13.79
C SER A 102 16.85 -11.20 -14.14
N ILE A 103 16.11 -10.48 -13.29
CA ILE A 103 16.02 -9.02 -13.32
C ILE A 103 17.00 -8.46 -12.28
N ILE A 104 17.89 -7.58 -12.72
CA ILE A 104 19.03 -7.06 -11.97
C ILE A 104 18.93 -5.54 -11.94
N ARG A 105 18.80 -4.95 -10.75
CA ARG A 105 18.69 -3.50 -10.53
C ARG A 105 19.96 -2.97 -9.86
N THR A 106 20.68 -2.11 -10.56
CA THR A 106 21.94 -1.49 -10.08
C THR A 106 21.69 -0.44 -8.99
N GLY A 107 22.62 -0.33 -8.04
CA GLY A 107 22.57 0.63 -6.93
C GLY A 107 21.69 0.19 -5.77
N ALA A 108 21.38 -1.09 -5.65
CA ALA A 108 20.39 -1.62 -4.72
C ALA A 108 20.91 -2.79 -3.87
N GLY A 109 20.23 -3.07 -2.75
CA GLY A 109 20.55 -4.15 -1.82
C GLY A 109 19.61 -5.36 -1.90
N GLN A 110 19.78 -6.26 -0.95
CA GLN A 110 18.90 -7.41 -0.71
C GLN A 110 17.51 -7.01 -0.21
N GLY A 111 16.52 -7.87 -0.42
CA GLY A 111 15.17 -7.72 0.13
C GLY A 111 14.09 -8.13 -0.87
N THR A 112 13.19 -7.20 -1.19
CA THR A 112 12.09 -7.40 -2.13
C THR A 112 12.27 -6.50 -3.34
N MET A 113 12.10 -7.05 -4.54
CA MET A 113 11.95 -6.30 -5.79
C MET A 113 10.48 -6.29 -6.18
N THR A 114 9.88 -5.11 -6.23
CA THR A 114 8.49 -4.93 -6.68
C THR A 114 8.50 -4.42 -8.12
N ILE A 115 7.84 -5.16 -9.00
CA ILE A 115 7.61 -4.75 -10.39
C ILE A 115 6.19 -4.20 -10.49
N ARG A 116 6.03 -3.00 -11.06
CA ARG A 116 4.71 -2.41 -11.35
C ARG A 116 4.49 -2.29 -12.85
N THR A 117 3.36 -2.79 -13.31
CA THR A 117 2.95 -2.82 -14.72
C THR A 117 1.54 -2.24 -14.84
N SER A 118 1.05 -2.04 -16.06
CA SER A 118 -0.36 -1.66 -16.29
C SER A 118 -1.38 -2.69 -15.79
N TYR A 119 -0.94 -3.89 -15.38
CA TYR A 119 -1.78 -4.97 -14.87
C TYR A 119 -1.76 -5.10 -13.34
N GLY A 120 -0.90 -4.32 -12.66
CA GLY A 120 -0.77 -4.33 -11.20
C GLY A 120 0.68 -4.37 -10.72
N ALA A 121 0.87 -4.66 -9.44
CA ALA A 121 2.17 -4.82 -8.82
C ALA A 121 2.43 -6.29 -8.43
N THR A 122 3.67 -6.75 -8.55
CA THR A 122 4.09 -8.07 -8.08
C THR A 122 5.45 -7.96 -7.41
N SER A 123 5.59 -8.58 -6.25
CA SER A 123 6.80 -8.51 -5.42
C SER A 123 7.52 -9.85 -5.40
N TRP A 124 8.82 -9.84 -5.66
CA TRP A 124 9.68 -11.02 -5.72
C TRP A 124 10.83 -10.91 -4.70
N PRO A 125 11.28 -12.02 -4.11
CA PRO A 125 12.51 -12.01 -3.31
C PRO A 125 13.71 -11.65 -4.20
N ALA A 126 14.58 -10.78 -3.69
CA ALA A 126 15.78 -10.32 -4.38
C ALA A 126 17.01 -10.48 -3.49
N THR A 127 18.07 -11.10 -4.02
CA THR A 127 19.36 -11.23 -3.34
C THR A 127 20.25 -10.03 -3.65
N ALA A 128 21.18 -9.71 -2.73
CA ALA A 128 22.25 -8.76 -3.03
C ALA A 128 23.36 -9.44 -3.84
N SER A 129 23.89 -8.73 -4.82
CA SER A 129 25.25 -8.92 -5.36
C SER A 129 26.04 -7.63 -5.12
N THR A 130 27.31 -7.73 -4.75
CA THR A 130 28.13 -6.58 -4.33
C THR A 130 29.28 -6.25 -5.28
N SER A 131 29.50 -7.06 -6.33
CA SER A 131 30.60 -6.89 -7.28
C SER A 131 30.09 -6.91 -8.72
N PRO A 132 30.53 -5.99 -9.61
CA PRO A 132 31.45 -4.88 -9.35
C PRO A 132 30.80 -3.68 -8.64
N THR A 133 29.47 -3.68 -8.52
CA THR A 133 28.68 -2.64 -7.82
C THR A 133 27.49 -3.31 -7.10
N PRO A 134 26.90 -2.67 -6.06
CA PRO A 134 25.68 -3.17 -5.42
C PRO A 134 24.53 -3.35 -6.41
N GLN A 135 23.91 -4.53 -6.39
CA GLN A 135 22.79 -4.92 -7.24
C GLN A 135 21.77 -5.74 -6.46
N ALA A 136 20.49 -5.49 -6.72
CA ALA A 136 19.39 -6.37 -6.32
C ALA A 136 19.08 -7.34 -7.48
N VAL A 137 19.04 -8.64 -7.23
CA VAL A 137 18.80 -9.68 -8.24
C VAL A 137 17.58 -10.50 -7.87
N ALA A 138 16.50 -10.38 -8.66
CA ALA A 138 15.34 -11.27 -8.57
C ALA A 138 15.37 -12.28 -9.72
N VAL A 139 15.07 -13.55 -9.45
CA VAL A 139 15.13 -14.63 -10.44
C VAL A 139 13.80 -15.37 -10.51
N ARG A 140 13.19 -15.41 -11.71
CA ARG A 140 11.95 -16.15 -12.00
C ARG A 140 12.20 -17.24 -13.05
N ALA A 141 11.31 -18.23 -13.10
CA ALA A 141 11.29 -19.22 -14.18
C ALA A 141 10.73 -18.57 -15.46
N ALA A 142 11.17 -19.01 -16.64
CA ALA A 142 10.71 -18.45 -17.93
C ALA A 142 9.18 -18.61 -18.17
N ALA A 143 8.55 -19.59 -17.51
CA ALA A 143 7.11 -19.85 -17.54
C ALA A 143 6.30 -18.97 -16.56
N ASP A 144 6.93 -18.03 -15.85
CA ASP A 144 6.24 -17.11 -14.95
C ASP A 144 5.39 -16.09 -15.71
N THR A 145 4.08 -16.14 -15.51
CA THR A 145 3.12 -15.25 -16.21
C THR A 145 3.23 -13.78 -15.80
N ALA A 146 3.92 -13.47 -14.69
CA ALA A 146 4.25 -12.09 -14.35
C ALA A 146 5.27 -11.46 -15.33
N LEU A 147 6.05 -12.27 -16.07
CA LEU A 147 6.93 -11.78 -17.14
C LEU A 147 6.11 -11.22 -18.32
N ASP A 148 4.97 -11.84 -18.67
CA ASP A 148 4.07 -11.32 -19.71
C ASP A 148 3.51 -9.94 -19.35
N GLN A 149 3.18 -9.73 -18.07
CA GLN A 149 2.69 -8.43 -17.59
C GLN A 149 3.74 -7.32 -17.75
N ILE A 150 5.04 -7.67 -17.72
CA ILE A 150 6.14 -6.75 -18.01
C ILE A 150 6.24 -6.51 -19.52
N ALA A 151 6.29 -7.59 -20.32
CA ALA A 151 6.43 -7.54 -21.78
C ALA A 151 5.30 -6.76 -22.47
N TYR A 152 4.07 -6.85 -21.95
CA TYR A 152 2.89 -6.18 -22.48
C TYR A 152 2.45 -4.95 -21.67
N SER A 153 3.27 -4.47 -20.71
CA SER A 153 2.93 -3.27 -19.93
C SER A 153 2.75 -2.06 -20.84
N ARG A 154 1.70 -1.26 -20.62
CA ARG A 154 1.34 -0.13 -21.48
C ARG A 154 2.40 0.98 -21.46
N GLY A 155 3.33 0.93 -22.42
CA GLY A 155 4.39 1.91 -22.67
C GLY A 155 5.59 1.83 -21.72
N LYS A 156 5.37 1.60 -20.43
CA LYS A 156 6.43 1.56 -19.40
C LYS A 156 6.06 0.66 -18.21
N PHE A 157 7.04 0.31 -17.39
CA PHE A 157 6.89 -0.38 -16.11
C PHE A 157 7.89 0.19 -15.08
N ALA A 158 7.63 -0.04 -13.79
CA ALA A 158 8.52 0.40 -12.71
C ALA A 158 9.18 -0.80 -12.01
N VAL A 159 10.44 -0.62 -11.60
CA VAL A 159 11.22 -1.56 -10.79
C VAL A 159 11.63 -0.87 -9.48
N GLU A 160 11.06 -1.35 -8.38
CA GLU A 160 11.21 -0.78 -7.03
C GLU A 160 12.00 -1.76 -6.15
N VAL A 161 12.97 -1.24 -5.42
CA VAL A 161 13.88 -2.00 -4.52
C VAL A 161 14.30 -1.08 -3.38
N ALA A 162 14.77 -1.65 -2.26
CA ALA A 162 15.27 -0.85 -1.15
C ALA A 162 16.60 -0.11 -1.53
N GLY A 163 16.65 1.20 -1.25
CA GLY A 163 17.81 2.06 -1.48
C GLY A 163 17.53 3.15 -2.53
N PRO A 164 17.62 2.86 -3.84
CA PRO A 164 17.44 3.84 -4.91
C PRO A 164 15.96 4.14 -5.20
N GLU A 165 15.71 5.27 -5.86
CA GLU A 165 14.37 5.62 -6.37
C GLU A 165 13.83 4.54 -7.34
N PRO A 166 12.49 4.29 -7.36
CA PRO A 166 11.81 3.52 -8.39
C PRO A 166 12.27 3.83 -9.81
N LEU A 167 12.83 2.82 -10.49
CA LEU A 167 13.27 2.98 -11.88
C LEU A 167 12.10 2.70 -12.82
N ILE A 168 11.65 3.72 -13.53
CA ILE A 168 10.61 3.60 -14.56
C ILE A 168 11.30 3.49 -15.91
N VAL A 169 11.07 2.39 -16.62
CA VAL A 169 11.70 2.09 -17.92
C VAL A 169 10.62 1.82 -18.97
N PRO A 170 10.88 2.11 -20.26
CA PRO A 170 9.95 1.79 -21.31
C PRO A 170 9.82 0.26 -21.52
N ALA A 171 8.62 -0.20 -21.86
CA ALA A 171 8.33 -1.59 -22.19
C ALA A 171 8.58 -1.84 -23.69
N TRP A 172 9.84 -1.76 -24.11
CA TRP A 172 10.25 -1.90 -25.51
C TRP A 172 10.57 -3.37 -25.89
N PRO A 173 10.63 -3.70 -27.20
CA PRO A 173 10.70 -5.09 -27.68
C PRO A 173 11.90 -5.91 -27.20
N GLU A 174 12.99 -5.26 -26.76
CA GLU A 174 14.15 -5.92 -26.15
C GLU A 174 13.78 -6.74 -24.91
N VAL A 175 12.81 -6.25 -24.13
CA VAL A 175 12.32 -6.92 -22.92
C VAL A 175 11.59 -8.21 -23.29
N SER A 176 10.62 -8.12 -24.21
CA SER A 176 9.85 -9.26 -24.70
C SER A 176 10.76 -10.28 -25.38
N ARG A 177 11.76 -9.84 -26.16
CA ARG A 177 12.73 -10.74 -26.81
C ARG A 177 13.51 -11.58 -25.79
N VAL A 178 13.96 -11.02 -24.68
CA VAL A 178 14.66 -11.80 -23.64
C VAL A 178 13.73 -12.82 -22.96
N ILE A 179 12.45 -12.50 -22.81
CA ILE A 179 11.46 -13.39 -22.19
C ILE A 179 11.15 -14.57 -23.12
N GLU A 180 10.89 -14.32 -24.41
CA GLU A 180 10.61 -15.37 -25.40
C GLU A 180 11.85 -16.24 -25.68
N ASP A 181 13.04 -15.65 -25.81
CA ASP A 181 14.31 -16.37 -25.91
C ASP A 181 14.56 -17.34 -24.73
N CYS A 182 13.88 -17.15 -23.60
CA CYS A 182 13.98 -17.99 -22.41
C CYS A 182 12.95 -19.12 -22.33
N ARG A 183 11.87 -19.01 -23.12
CA ARG A 183 10.83 -20.04 -23.24
C ARG A 183 11.30 -21.12 -24.21
N GLY A 184 11.90 -20.70 -25.33
CA GLY A 184 12.53 -21.54 -26.35
C GLY A 184 11.61 -21.85 -27.50
#